data_AF-A0A9D6ZLS9-F1
#
_entry.id   AF-A0A9D6ZLS9-F1
#
_cell.length_a   1.000
_cell.length_b   1.000
_cell.length_c   1.000
_cell.angle_alpha   90.00
_cell.angle_beta   90.00
_cell.angle_gamma   90.00
#
_symmetry.space_group_name_H-M   'P 1'
#
loop_
_entity.id
_entity.type
_entity.pdbx_description
1 polymer ?
#
loop_
_entity_poly.entity_id
_entity_poly.type
_entity_poly.pdbx_seq_one_letter_code
_entity_poly.pdbx_strand_id
1 'polypeptide(L)'
;MKPVPSTLRATLGIVLFATTATATPTATAHMRPLNPEELVRWSNLIVVGVVVNAAPAWNAAGNLIETEYAIEVLEWIKGESEGVLLLSMPGGTVGEVTVETCLTVPLEVGARYLLFLEDPSQPLLSPLTGAAQGAFQEVLGEDGVTTIVAGAGGSLPSSTTAAEVPFEDFLAGVRTFVEQVEATPWTRPRREEDPALPARDFDPNDRELDPAPRLPAAEEAAKTAAPQAGPSTEYGAEPVRRASLRRPGLKFRWEGLADTPIGWNAIPSGWIWYPHDQYQMSKWNAYGGGVHYIIGPYSKWGFGNGRFDIAGFPPNSQMLNQFGRKWGSNELGVTFSYKNLLGDISEADIALNPAFQWTLDEEQGARGDTTTWSFQQTMLHELGHGHGLKHPWEYQNVSFDSVMNYSPKNYRLATLTADDAEAIRDAYYYLGSHDGMISAFSVIDLPGTKSAGYEPFGPAAPVVEQGATLSFLGEFTVQTPGTDHLSSMTVEVHLCPKRMDWTGCTYAKTVQLPGIMPPFTSWTYEAATLGNYAVPSNLPTGVYYIALKLDASGNDEVPANNASWVNFDQEVTVLPKTGGNPGGGCSITTLDHSAGPATALAAALALLLQRRARPRAKPNSSPPPPARSQKA
;
A
#
# COMPACT_ATOMS: atom_id res chain seq x y z
N MET A 1 13.11 -76.27 -10.84
CA MET A 1 13.05 -75.31 -9.72
C MET A 1 12.80 -73.92 -10.32
N LYS A 2 11.89 -73.15 -9.71
CA LYS A 2 11.16 -72.02 -10.34
C LYS A 2 12.08 -70.88 -10.84
N PRO A 3 11.79 -70.26 -12.00
CA PRO A 3 12.36 -68.99 -12.40
C PRO A 3 11.54 -67.80 -11.86
N VAL A 4 12.22 -66.71 -11.52
CA VAL A 4 11.61 -65.40 -11.21
C VAL A 4 11.56 -64.59 -12.52
N PRO A 5 10.42 -63.99 -12.90
CA PRO A 5 10.36 -63.16 -14.09
C PRO A 5 10.74 -61.71 -13.80
N SER A 6 11.56 -61.17 -14.71
CA SER A 6 11.83 -59.76 -14.92
C SER A 6 10.85 -59.17 -15.93
N THR A 7 10.25 -58.02 -15.62
CA THR A 7 9.83 -56.96 -16.57
C THR A 7 9.50 -55.71 -15.74
N LEU A 8 10.42 -54.75 -15.60
CA LEU A 8 10.59 -53.59 -16.49
C LEU A 8 9.26 -52.95 -16.92
N ARG A 9 8.92 -51.79 -16.33
CA ARG A 9 8.36 -50.63 -17.06
C ARG A 9 8.26 -49.37 -16.20
N ALA A 10 8.85 -48.31 -16.76
CA ALA A 10 8.52 -46.90 -16.64
C ALA A 10 8.84 -46.15 -15.33
N THR A 11 10.11 -45.80 -15.21
CA THR A 11 10.56 -44.49 -14.71
C THR A 11 9.86 -43.38 -15.51
N LEU A 12 9.08 -42.53 -14.85
CA LEU A 12 8.73 -41.20 -15.36
C LEU A 12 8.94 -40.21 -14.23
N GLY A 13 10.16 -39.69 -14.15
CA GLY A 13 10.48 -38.53 -13.32
C GLY A 13 9.88 -37.29 -13.98
N ILE A 14 8.89 -36.71 -13.33
CA ILE A 14 8.46 -35.34 -13.59
C ILE A 14 9.23 -34.48 -12.58
N VAL A 15 10.35 -33.92 -13.02
CA VAL A 15 10.95 -32.76 -12.37
C VAL A 15 10.22 -31.55 -12.94
N LEU A 16 9.18 -31.11 -12.23
CA LEU A 16 8.53 -29.84 -12.50
C LEU A 16 9.32 -28.78 -11.73
N PHE A 17 10.20 -28.05 -12.42
CA PHE A 17 10.76 -26.82 -11.87
C PHE A 17 9.62 -25.79 -11.82
N ALA A 18 8.96 -25.71 -10.66
CA ALA A 18 8.06 -24.62 -10.35
C ALA A 18 8.91 -23.45 -9.83
N THR A 19 9.31 -22.56 -10.73
CA THR A 19 9.67 -21.19 -10.36
C THR A 19 8.40 -20.53 -9.82
N THR A 20 8.17 -20.70 -8.52
CA THR A 20 7.11 -19.99 -7.81
C THR A 20 7.67 -18.60 -7.51
N ALA A 21 7.20 -17.61 -8.26
CA ALA A 21 7.30 -16.23 -7.82
C ALA A 21 6.58 -16.17 -6.47
N THR A 22 7.34 -16.02 -5.39
CA THR A 22 6.78 -15.75 -4.08
C THR A 22 6.13 -14.38 -4.17
N ALA A 23 4.80 -14.35 -4.25
CA ALA A 23 4.06 -13.11 -4.09
C ALA A 23 4.42 -12.54 -2.72
N THR A 24 5.13 -11.42 -2.71
CA THR A 24 5.38 -10.67 -1.49
C THR A 24 4.04 -10.10 -1.01
N PRO A 25 3.69 -10.26 0.28
CA PRO A 25 2.46 -9.67 0.79
C PRO A 25 2.47 -8.15 0.55
N THR A 26 1.39 -7.65 -0.05
CA THR A 26 1.13 -6.23 -0.33
C THR A 26 1.03 -5.48 0.98
N ALA A 27 2.00 -4.60 1.22
CA ALA A 27 2.13 -3.89 2.47
C ALA A 27 1.25 -2.63 2.41
N THR A 28 0.53 -2.25 3.46
CA THR A 28 -0.29 -1.03 3.42
C THR A 28 0.40 0.24 4.01
N ALA A 29 0.38 1.41 3.36
CA ALA A 29 1.17 2.59 3.78
C ALA A 29 0.99 3.00 5.27
N HIS A 30 -0.21 2.75 5.80
CA HIS A 30 -0.58 2.99 7.19
C HIS A 30 -0.92 1.71 7.98
N MET A 31 -0.81 0.50 7.42
CA MET A 31 -0.87 -0.78 8.16
C MET A 31 0.27 -1.74 7.81
N ARG A 32 0.57 -2.60 8.76
CA ARG A 32 1.37 -3.77 8.51
C ARG A 32 0.58 -4.78 7.63
N PRO A 33 1.15 -5.27 6.52
CA PRO A 33 0.59 -6.44 5.84
C PRO A 33 0.54 -7.63 6.78
N LEU A 34 -0.55 -8.36 6.73
CA LEU A 34 -0.71 -9.66 7.35
C LEU A 34 -0.66 -10.74 6.28
N ASN A 35 0.20 -11.73 6.46
CA ASN A 35 0.01 -12.97 5.72
C ASN A 35 -1.22 -13.74 6.28
N PRO A 36 -1.78 -14.71 5.53
CA PRO A 36 -2.99 -15.42 5.97
C PRO A 36 -2.85 -16.13 7.33
N GLU A 37 -1.68 -16.70 7.64
CA GLU A 37 -1.43 -17.36 8.93
C GLU A 37 -1.45 -16.34 10.08
N GLU A 38 -0.87 -15.16 9.88
CA GLU A 38 -0.95 -14.05 10.84
C GLU A 38 -2.38 -13.56 11.02
N LEU A 39 -3.13 -13.37 9.93
CA LEU A 39 -4.53 -12.95 10.00
C LEU A 39 -5.37 -13.90 10.88
N VAL A 40 -5.20 -15.21 10.72
CA VAL A 40 -5.86 -16.22 11.57
C VAL A 40 -5.38 -16.15 13.02
N ARG A 41 -4.06 -16.12 13.24
CA ARG A 41 -3.47 -16.16 14.59
C ARG A 41 -3.73 -14.91 15.43
N TRP A 42 -3.84 -13.77 14.76
CA TRP A 42 -4.05 -12.49 15.41
C TRP A 42 -5.53 -12.25 15.68
N SER A 43 -6.41 -12.92 14.94
CA SER A 43 -7.84 -12.93 15.20
C SER A 43 -8.18 -13.78 16.41
N ASN A 44 -8.94 -13.23 17.34
CA ASN A 44 -9.56 -13.99 18.42
C ASN A 44 -10.87 -14.64 17.92
N LEU A 45 -11.59 -13.96 17.03
CA LEU A 45 -12.82 -14.45 16.42
C LEU A 45 -12.72 -14.42 14.89
N ILE A 46 -13.29 -15.43 14.25
CA ILE A 46 -13.50 -15.44 12.80
C ILE A 46 -14.95 -15.82 12.56
N VAL A 47 -15.73 -14.93 11.96
CA VAL A 47 -17.19 -15.07 11.86
C VAL A 47 -17.68 -14.86 10.44
N VAL A 48 -18.76 -15.56 10.09
CA VAL A 48 -19.60 -15.22 8.93
C VAL A 48 -20.90 -14.65 9.47
N GLY A 49 -21.28 -13.46 9.03
CA GLY A 49 -22.47 -12.79 9.54
C GLY A 49 -23.07 -11.77 8.58
N VAL A 50 -24.31 -11.38 8.85
CA VAL A 50 -25.03 -10.32 8.12
C VAL A 50 -25.10 -9.09 9.01
N VAL A 51 -24.73 -7.93 8.47
CA VAL A 51 -24.89 -6.66 9.19
C VAL A 51 -26.37 -6.31 9.20
N VAL A 52 -27.03 -6.34 10.35
CA VAL A 52 -28.47 -6.09 10.47
C VAL A 52 -28.79 -4.66 10.92
N ASN A 53 -27.82 -3.96 11.51
CA ASN A 53 -27.97 -2.56 11.91
C ASN A 53 -26.61 -1.84 11.88
N ALA A 54 -26.66 -0.52 11.66
CA ALA A 54 -25.53 0.39 11.82
C ALA A 54 -26.03 1.68 12.48
N ALA A 55 -25.51 2.01 13.66
CA ALA A 55 -25.96 3.15 14.46
C ALA A 55 -24.78 4.06 14.81
N PRO A 56 -24.58 5.18 14.08
CA PRO A 56 -23.57 6.16 14.44
C PRO A 56 -24.01 6.96 15.68
N ALA A 57 -23.09 7.15 16.62
CA ALA A 57 -23.28 7.96 17.82
C ALA A 57 -21.95 8.60 18.25
N TRP A 58 -22.03 9.70 19.00
CA TRP A 58 -20.85 10.23 19.69
C TRP A 58 -20.42 9.26 20.79
N ASN A 59 -19.10 9.05 20.90
CA ASN A 59 -18.53 8.33 22.04
C ASN A 59 -18.82 9.06 23.36
N ALA A 60 -18.52 8.42 24.50
CA ALA A 60 -18.78 9.00 25.81
C ALA A 60 -18.04 10.34 26.06
N ALA A 61 -16.91 10.58 25.37
CA ALA A 61 -16.13 11.80 25.46
C ALA A 61 -16.65 12.93 24.55
N GLY A 62 -17.58 12.63 23.62
CA GLY A 62 -18.16 13.60 22.70
C GLY A 62 -17.18 14.18 21.68
N ASN A 63 -16.13 13.43 21.32
CA ASN A 63 -15.07 13.89 20.41
C ASN A 63 -14.74 12.90 19.28
N LEU A 64 -15.36 11.72 19.26
CA LEU A 64 -15.30 10.80 18.14
C LEU A 64 -16.71 10.31 17.86
N ILE A 65 -17.12 10.29 16.59
CA ILE A 65 -18.30 9.53 16.17
C ILE A 65 -17.86 8.09 15.97
N GLU A 66 -18.61 7.16 16.55
CA GLU A 66 -18.43 5.73 16.39
C GLU A 66 -19.71 5.14 15.79
N THR A 67 -19.56 4.18 14.89
CA THR A 67 -20.69 3.41 14.39
C THR A 67 -20.70 2.04 15.05
N GLU A 68 -21.78 1.75 15.77
CA GLU A 68 -22.06 0.40 16.28
C GLU A 68 -22.78 -0.40 15.20
N TYR A 69 -22.14 -1.48 14.76
CA TYR A 69 -22.71 -2.46 13.86
C TYR A 69 -23.25 -3.64 14.65
N ALA A 70 -24.51 -4.00 14.39
CA ALA A 70 -25.09 -5.23 14.90
C ALA A 70 -25.00 -6.30 13.80
N ILE A 71 -24.35 -7.42 14.11
CA ILE A 71 -24.07 -8.48 13.16
C ILE A 71 -24.78 -9.76 13.62
N GLU A 72 -25.73 -10.22 12.82
CA GLU A 72 -26.33 -11.55 12.97
C GLU A 72 -25.31 -12.59 12.54
N VAL A 73 -24.71 -13.28 13.50
CA VAL A 73 -23.69 -14.30 13.23
C VAL A 73 -24.37 -15.56 12.71
N LEU A 74 -24.00 -15.96 11.50
CA LEU A 74 -24.45 -17.19 10.86
C LEU A 74 -23.55 -18.37 11.21
N GLU A 75 -22.26 -18.11 11.40
CA GLU A 75 -21.25 -19.13 11.68
C GLU A 75 -20.06 -18.55 12.44
N TRP A 76 -19.59 -19.31 13.43
CA TRP A 76 -18.30 -19.12 14.08
C TRP A 76 -17.28 -20.09 13.49
N ILE A 77 -16.28 -19.58 12.78
CA ILE A 77 -15.16 -20.38 12.27
C ILE A 77 -14.06 -20.51 13.34
N LYS A 78 -13.85 -19.46 14.13
CA LYS A 78 -12.94 -19.44 15.28
C LYS A 78 -13.55 -18.65 16.43
N GLY A 79 -13.39 -19.17 17.65
CA GLY A 79 -14.01 -18.64 18.86
C GLY A 79 -15.50 -18.93 18.93
N GLU A 80 -16.19 -18.36 19.91
CA GLU A 80 -17.64 -18.46 20.08
C GLU A 80 -18.13 -17.31 20.96
N SER A 81 -19.33 -16.79 20.67
CA SER A 81 -20.10 -15.90 21.55
C SER A 81 -21.59 -16.13 21.34
N GLU A 82 -22.40 -15.86 22.36
CA GLU A 82 -23.86 -15.95 22.24
C GLU A 82 -24.44 -14.69 21.57
N GLY A 83 -25.41 -14.88 20.68
CA GLY A 83 -26.29 -13.82 20.17
C GLY A 83 -25.73 -12.99 19.01
N VAL A 84 -26.16 -11.72 18.96
CA VAL A 84 -25.75 -10.72 17.97
C VAL A 84 -24.40 -10.16 18.35
N LEU A 85 -23.46 -10.16 17.41
CA LEU A 85 -22.15 -9.55 17.62
C LEU A 85 -22.28 -8.02 17.45
N LEU A 86 -21.94 -7.26 18.49
CA LEU A 86 -21.83 -5.81 18.43
C LEU A 86 -20.39 -5.41 18.14
N LEU A 87 -20.20 -4.66 17.06
CA LEU A 87 -18.90 -4.20 16.61
C LEU A 87 -18.92 -2.67 16.53
N SER A 88 -18.17 -2.00 17.39
CA SER A 88 -18.05 -0.54 17.33
C SER A 88 -16.80 -0.17 16.53
N MET A 89 -16.91 0.75 15.56
CA MET A 89 -15.79 1.27 14.78
C MET A 89 -15.81 2.80 14.71
N PRO A 90 -14.65 3.48 14.69
CA PRO A 90 -14.57 4.92 14.47
C PRO A 90 -15.20 5.33 13.14
N GLY A 91 -15.83 6.49 13.14
CA GLY A 91 -16.43 7.11 11.98
C GLY A 91 -17.95 6.94 11.92
N GLY A 92 -18.58 7.73 11.07
CA GLY A 92 -20.03 7.81 10.92
C GLY A 92 -20.52 9.25 10.83
N THR A 93 -21.83 9.42 10.72
CA THR A 93 -22.47 10.74 10.62
C THR A 93 -23.53 10.89 11.70
N VAL A 94 -23.45 11.96 12.50
CA VAL A 94 -24.44 12.31 13.54
C VAL A 94 -24.89 13.75 13.31
N GLY A 95 -26.13 13.90 12.83
CA GLY A 95 -26.69 15.20 12.47
C GLY A 95 -25.92 15.81 11.31
N GLU A 96 -25.21 16.90 11.59
CA GLU A 96 -24.51 17.74 10.62
C GLU A 96 -23.01 17.41 10.46
N VAL A 97 -22.54 16.46 11.27
CA VAL A 97 -21.13 16.17 11.45
C VAL A 97 -20.84 14.76 10.98
N THR A 98 -19.81 14.63 10.15
CA THR A 98 -19.24 13.34 9.79
C THR A 98 -17.84 13.27 10.35
N VAL A 99 -17.51 12.18 11.06
CA VAL A 99 -16.13 11.85 11.39
C VAL A 99 -15.73 10.65 10.57
N GLU A 100 -14.50 10.66 10.10
CA GLU A 100 -13.89 9.54 9.39
C GLU A 100 -12.49 9.28 9.88
N THR A 101 -12.01 8.06 9.61
CA THR A 101 -10.61 7.72 9.75
C THR A 101 -10.15 7.00 8.48
N CYS A 102 -8.88 7.11 8.11
CA CYS A 102 -8.32 6.34 7.00
C CYS A 102 -8.32 4.82 7.24
N LEU A 103 -8.59 4.37 8.47
CA LEU A 103 -8.60 2.96 8.87
C LEU A 103 -9.98 2.31 8.86
N THR A 104 -11.04 3.13 8.82
CA THR A 104 -12.41 2.64 8.99
C THR A 104 -12.83 1.85 7.76
N VAL A 105 -13.32 0.64 7.99
CA VAL A 105 -13.96 -0.20 6.96
C VAL A 105 -15.47 -0.08 7.15
N PRO A 106 -16.18 0.76 6.37
CA PRO A 106 -17.62 0.85 6.51
C PRO A 106 -18.25 -0.49 6.13
N LEU A 107 -19.10 -1.03 7.00
CA LEU A 107 -19.89 -2.23 6.71
C LEU A 107 -21.29 -1.86 6.22
N GLU A 108 -21.77 -2.54 5.19
CA GLU A 108 -23.07 -2.26 4.58
C GLU A 108 -24.17 -3.06 5.28
N VAL A 109 -25.22 -2.38 5.75
CA VAL A 109 -26.41 -3.05 6.31
C VAL A 109 -27.07 -3.91 5.23
N GLY A 110 -27.35 -5.16 5.58
CA GLY A 110 -27.89 -6.19 4.69
C GLY A 110 -26.83 -7.03 3.98
N ALA A 111 -25.56 -6.62 3.98
CA ALA A 111 -24.48 -7.39 3.37
C ALA A 111 -23.97 -8.49 4.32
N ARG A 112 -23.54 -9.61 3.70
CA ARG A 112 -22.91 -10.74 4.37
C ARG A 112 -21.39 -10.62 4.27
N TYR A 113 -20.71 -10.86 5.39
CA TYR A 113 -19.27 -10.76 5.49
C TYR A 113 -18.66 -12.00 6.14
N LEU A 114 -17.43 -12.31 5.74
CA LEU A 114 -16.45 -13.01 6.56
C LEU A 114 -15.58 -11.97 7.26
N LEU A 115 -15.54 -11.98 8.60
CA LEU A 115 -14.78 -11.04 9.40
C LEU A 115 -13.76 -11.77 10.29
N PHE A 116 -12.53 -11.27 10.24
CA PHE A 116 -11.42 -11.60 11.12
C PHE A 116 -11.31 -10.49 12.16
N LEU A 117 -11.53 -10.84 13.41
CA LEU A 117 -11.64 -9.87 14.49
C LEU A 117 -10.57 -10.14 15.53
N GLU A 118 -9.92 -9.09 15.99
CA GLU A 118 -9.11 -9.14 17.22
C GLU A 118 -10.03 -9.38 18.43
N ASP A 119 -9.64 -8.97 19.63
CA ASP A 119 -10.50 -9.08 20.81
C ASP A 119 -11.57 -7.96 20.79
N PRO A 120 -12.86 -8.24 20.52
CA PRO A 120 -13.88 -7.18 20.45
C PRO A 120 -14.21 -6.58 21.82
N SER A 121 -13.77 -7.23 22.92
CA SER A 121 -13.90 -6.66 24.27
C SER A 121 -12.89 -5.54 24.53
N GLN A 122 -11.87 -5.43 23.67
CA GLN A 122 -10.87 -4.37 23.75
C GLN A 122 -11.33 -3.18 22.91
N PRO A 123 -11.13 -1.95 23.40
CA PRO A 123 -11.50 -0.75 22.65
C PRO A 123 -10.43 -0.45 21.59
N LEU A 124 -10.30 -1.30 20.57
CA LEU A 124 -9.31 -1.13 19.50
C LEU A 124 -9.79 -0.08 18.51
N LEU A 125 -8.83 0.68 17.96
CA LEU A 125 -9.10 1.65 16.89
C LEU A 125 -9.79 0.97 15.71
N SER A 126 -9.26 -0.16 15.25
CA SER A 126 -9.98 -1.12 14.41
C SER A 126 -10.14 -2.45 15.17
N PRO A 127 -11.37 -2.96 15.34
CA PRO A 127 -11.59 -4.31 15.85
C PRO A 127 -11.34 -5.40 14.79
N LEU A 128 -11.24 -5.03 13.50
CA LEU A 128 -10.88 -5.93 12.42
C LEU A 128 -9.38 -6.20 12.43
N THR A 129 -8.98 -7.47 12.41
CA THR A 129 -7.59 -7.88 12.34
C THR A 129 -6.97 -7.39 11.03
N GLY A 130 -6.00 -6.47 11.11
CA GLY A 130 -5.39 -5.87 9.93
C GLY A 130 -6.29 -4.85 9.23
N ALA A 131 -7.26 -4.27 9.94
CA ALA A 131 -8.27 -3.35 9.41
C ALA A 131 -8.99 -3.96 8.20
N ALA A 132 -8.90 -3.34 7.02
CA ALA A 132 -9.55 -3.82 5.81
C ALA A 132 -9.10 -5.21 5.34
N GLN A 133 -7.90 -5.66 5.73
CA GLN A 133 -7.40 -7.00 5.42
C GLN A 133 -8.24 -8.11 6.08
N GLY A 134 -8.94 -7.78 7.18
CA GLY A 134 -9.74 -8.71 7.96
C GLY A 134 -11.23 -8.74 7.59
N ALA A 135 -11.68 -7.97 6.59
CA ALA A 135 -13.07 -7.96 6.16
C ALA A 135 -13.18 -8.49 4.73
N PHE A 136 -14.12 -9.39 4.47
CA PHE A 136 -14.41 -9.87 3.12
C PHE A 136 -15.91 -9.92 2.89
N GLN A 137 -16.39 -9.22 1.86
CA GLN A 137 -17.82 -9.10 1.54
C GLN A 137 -18.25 -10.17 0.54
N GLU A 138 -19.43 -10.75 0.76
CA GLU A 138 -20.13 -11.53 -0.25
C GLU A 138 -20.82 -10.57 -1.24
N VAL A 139 -20.48 -10.67 -2.52
CA VAL A 139 -21.09 -9.87 -3.59
C VAL A 139 -21.77 -10.78 -4.60
N LEU A 140 -22.98 -10.41 -5.04
CA LEU A 140 -23.70 -11.16 -6.07
C LEU A 140 -23.17 -10.79 -7.46
N GLY A 141 -22.53 -11.73 -8.15
CA GLY A 141 -22.09 -11.59 -9.54
C GLY A 141 -23.26 -11.52 -10.52
N GLU A 142 -23.00 -11.03 -11.73
CA GLU A 142 -24.02 -10.92 -12.80
C GLU A 142 -24.61 -12.28 -13.21
N ASP A 143 -23.87 -13.36 -12.99
CA ASP A 143 -24.27 -14.74 -13.26
C ASP A 143 -25.13 -15.36 -12.15
N GLY A 144 -25.40 -14.60 -11.09
CA GLY A 144 -26.14 -15.04 -9.91
C GLY A 144 -25.32 -15.89 -8.93
N VAL A 145 -24.01 -16.04 -9.16
CA VAL A 145 -23.09 -16.67 -8.22
C VAL A 145 -22.58 -15.63 -7.24
N THR A 146 -22.62 -15.92 -5.96
CA THR A 146 -22.01 -15.05 -4.96
C THR A 146 -20.52 -15.29 -4.88
N THR A 147 -19.75 -14.22 -4.90
CA THR A 147 -18.29 -14.23 -4.96
C THR A 147 -17.73 -13.42 -3.81
N ILE A 148 -16.46 -13.64 -3.50
CA ILE A 148 -15.77 -12.91 -2.44
C ILE A 148 -15.12 -11.65 -3.01
N VAL A 149 -15.40 -10.50 -2.40
CA VAL A 149 -14.63 -9.27 -2.60
C VAL A 149 -13.91 -8.98 -1.30
N ALA A 150 -12.58 -8.96 -1.33
CA ALA A 150 -11.83 -8.50 -0.18
C ALA A 150 -12.25 -7.07 0.17
N GLY A 151 -12.45 -6.81 1.46
CA GLY A 151 -12.70 -5.46 1.98
C GLY A 151 -11.59 -4.53 1.51
N ALA A 152 -11.89 -3.24 1.44
CA ALA A 152 -11.04 -2.26 0.77
C ALA A 152 -9.56 -2.31 1.20
N GLY A 153 -8.72 -3.07 0.48
CA GLY A 153 -7.28 -3.19 0.70
C GLY A 153 -6.80 -4.54 1.22
N GLY A 154 -7.71 -5.50 1.42
CA GLY A 154 -7.34 -6.91 1.48
C GLY A 154 -7.00 -7.43 0.08
N SER A 155 -5.92 -8.21 -0.04
CA SER A 155 -5.63 -8.96 -1.27
C SER A 155 -6.05 -10.42 -1.07
N LEU A 156 -6.75 -11.00 -2.05
CA LEU A 156 -6.91 -12.46 -2.11
C LEU A 156 -5.54 -13.09 -2.46
N PRO A 157 -5.22 -14.30 -1.97
CA PRO A 157 -4.00 -14.99 -2.35
C PRO A 157 -3.89 -15.11 -3.88
N SER A 158 -2.80 -14.60 -4.48
CA SER A 158 -2.69 -14.37 -5.93
C SER A 158 -2.62 -15.62 -6.83
N SER A 159 -2.79 -16.83 -6.29
CA SER A 159 -2.62 -18.08 -7.06
C SER A 159 -3.82 -18.46 -7.92
N THR A 160 -4.91 -17.69 -7.93
CA THR A 160 -6.07 -17.91 -8.79
C THR A 160 -6.13 -16.84 -9.86
N THR A 161 -5.81 -17.21 -11.09
CA THR A 161 -6.06 -16.41 -12.29
C THR A 161 -7.53 -15.98 -12.33
N ALA A 162 -7.84 -14.72 -11.97
CA ALA A 162 -9.03 -13.91 -12.28
C ALA A 162 -10.45 -14.53 -12.23
N ALA A 163 -10.59 -15.80 -11.87
CA ALA A 163 -11.87 -16.46 -11.71
C ALA A 163 -12.39 -16.06 -10.34
N GLU A 164 -13.52 -15.36 -10.34
CA GLU A 164 -14.24 -15.04 -9.12
C GLU A 164 -14.44 -16.33 -8.32
N VAL A 165 -13.91 -16.36 -7.09
CA VAL A 165 -14.03 -17.53 -6.23
C VAL A 165 -15.42 -17.50 -5.60
N PRO A 166 -16.26 -18.53 -5.79
CA PRO A 166 -17.56 -18.58 -5.13
C PRO A 166 -17.38 -18.47 -3.61
N PHE A 167 -18.21 -17.65 -2.97
CA PHE A 167 -18.07 -17.32 -1.54
C PHE A 167 -18.02 -18.57 -0.65
N GLU A 168 -18.88 -19.56 -0.91
CA GLU A 168 -18.92 -20.80 -0.14
C GLU A 168 -17.68 -21.70 -0.33
N ASP A 169 -17.08 -21.71 -1.53
CA ASP A 169 -15.83 -22.44 -1.77
C ASP A 169 -14.65 -21.76 -1.05
N PHE A 170 -14.64 -20.42 -1.00
CA PHE A 170 -13.67 -19.65 -0.22
C PHE A 170 -13.80 -19.95 1.28
N LEU A 171 -15.02 -19.90 1.83
CA LEU A 171 -15.28 -20.24 3.24
C LEU A 171 -14.81 -21.65 3.60
N ALA A 172 -15.05 -22.64 2.73
CA ALA A 172 -14.57 -24.01 2.95
C ALA A 172 -13.03 -24.09 3.04
N GLY A 173 -12.33 -23.30 2.21
CA GLY A 173 -10.88 -23.14 2.28
C GLY A 173 -10.43 -22.50 3.60
N VAL A 174 -11.08 -21.41 4.02
CA VAL A 174 -10.78 -20.70 5.28
C VAL A 174 -10.94 -21.62 6.49
N ARG A 175 -12.05 -22.37 6.59
CA ARG A 175 -12.26 -23.34 7.69
C ARG A 175 -11.11 -24.33 7.82
N THR A 176 -10.77 -24.97 6.70
CA THR A 176 -9.67 -25.95 6.63
C THR A 176 -8.34 -25.33 7.04
N PHE A 177 -8.08 -24.10 6.61
CA PHE A 177 -6.85 -23.38 6.91
C PHE A 177 -6.77 -22.96 8.38
N VAL A 178 -7.86 -22.46 8.96
CA VAL A 178 -7.95 -22.11 10.39
C VAL A 178 -7.64 -23.33 11.26
N GLU A 179 -8.23 -24.50 10.96
CA GLU A 179 -7.94 -25.74 11.67
C GLU A 179 -6.43 -26.10 11.62
N GLN A 180 -5.79 -25.95 10.45
CA GLN A 180 -4.36 -26.24 10.28
C GLN A 180 -3.47 -25.27 11.08
N VAL A 181 -3.80 -23.98 11.05
CA VAL A 181 -3.04 -22.94 11.75
C VAL A 181 -3.16 -23.09 13.27
N GLU A 182 -4.37 -23.36 13.78
CA GLU A 182 -4.63 -23.55 15.23
C GLU A 182 -4.03 -24.87 15.76
N ALA A 183 -3.87 -25.89 14.91
CA ALA A 183 -3.19 -27.13 15.28
C ALA A 183 -1.66 -26.94 15.50
N THR A 184 -1.10 -25.83 15.02
CA THR A 184 0.33 -25.53 15.16
C THR A 184 0.55 -24.58 16.34
N PRO A 185 1.29 -25.00 17.39
CA PRO A 185 1.57 -24.13 18.52
C PRO A 185 2.21 -22.81 18.06
N TRP A 186 1.65 -21.70 18.52
CA TRP A 186 2.17 -20.38 18.25
C TRP A 186 2.21 -19.57 19.52
N THR A 187 3.32 -18.88 19.71
CA THR A 187 3.41 -17.84 20.72
C THR A 187 3.31 -16.52 19.99
N ARG A 188 2.31 -15.71 20.38
CA ARG A 188 2.20 -14.34 19.90
C ARG A 188 3.53 -13.66 20.19
N PRO A 189 4.25 -13.16 19.18
CA PRO A 189 5.45 -12.37 19.41
C PRO A 189 5.06 -11.29 20.41
N ARG A 190 5.71 -11.29 21.56
CA ARG A 190 5.50 -10.23 22.53
C ARG A 190 5.98 -8.98 21.83
N ARG A 191 5.07 -8.02 21.64
CA ARG A 191 5.48 -6.68 21.23
C ARG A 191 6.34 -6.15 22.38
N GLU A 192 7.64 -6.08 22.16
CA GLU A 192 8.49 -5.33 23.07
C GLU A 192 7.94 -3.91 23.08
N GLU A 193 7.70 -3.37 24.27
CA GLU A 193 7.38 -1.96 24.39
C GLU A 193 8.66 -1.22 23.96
N ASP A 194 8.67 -0.79 22.70
CA ASP A 194 9.72 0.06 22.18
C ASP A 194 9.87 1.29 23.09
N PRO A 195 11.07 1.90 23.15
CA PRO A 195 11.28 3.11 23.92
C PRO A 195 10.21 4.14 23.55
N ALA A 196 9.62 4.79 24.56
CA ALA A 196 8.54 5.74 24.36
C ALA A 196 8.94 6.79 23.30
N LEU A 197 8.34 6.68 22.12
CA LEU A 197 8.49 7.66 21.06
C LEU A 197 7.75 8.94 21.47
N PRO A 198 8.27 10.11 21.08
CA PRO A 198 7.72 11.36 21.58
C PRO A 198 6.33 11.60 21.02
N ALA A 199 5.41 12.00 21.90
CA ALA A 199 4.06 12.41 21.57
C ALA A 199 3.83 13.80 22.15
N ARG A 200 2.96 14.59 21.51
CA ARG A 200 2.52 15.85 22.08
C ARG A 200 1.66 15.56 23.30
N ASP A 201 1.60 16.50 24.21
CA ASP A 201 0.69 16.39 25.34
C ASP A 201 -0.74 16.50 24.83
N PHE A 202 -1.55 15.48 25.10
CA PHE A 202 -2.98 15.53 24.83
C PHE A 202 -3.65 16.49 25.83
N ASP A 203 -4.48 17.42 25.34
CA ASP A 203 -5.32 18.27 26.19
C ASP A 203 -6.81 18.07 25.92
N PRO A 204 -7.55 17.40 26.83
CA PRO A 204 -8.98 17.19 26.65
C PRO A 204 -9.80 18.49 26.70
N ASN A 205 -9.23 19.58 27.22
CA ASN A 205 -9.91 20.87 27.36
C ASN A 205 -9.57 21.84 26.23
N ASP A 206 -8.64 21.50 25.35
CA ASP A 206 -8.29 22.28 24.17
C ASP A 206 -9.34 22.05 23.07
N ARG A 207 -10.61 22.34 23.42
CA ARG A 207 -11.80 22.28 22.56
C ARG A 207 -12.36 23.66 22.25
N GLU A 208 -11.76 24.70 22.83
CA GLU A 208 -12.14 26.07 22.49
C GLU A 208 -11.66 26.28 21.06
N LEU A 209 -12.61 26.46 20.13
CA LEU A 209 -12.33 26.88 18.76
C LEU A 209 -11.65 28.25 18.86
N ASP A 210 -10.34 28.27 19.04
CA ASP A 210 -9.56 29.48 18.95
C ASP A 210 -9.85 30.02 17.54
N PRO A 211 -10.39 31.25 17.38
CA PRO A 211 -10.73 31.78 16.07
C PRO A 211 -9.53 31.57 15.17
N ALA A 212 -9.70 30.71 14.14
CA ALA A 212 -8.62 30.12 13.36
C ALA A 212 -7.48 31.13 13.22
N PRO A 213 -6.27 30.84 13.73
CA PRO A 213 -5.19 31.80 13.78
C PRO A 213 -5.10 32.42 12.40
N ARG A 214 -5.26 33.76 12.32
CA ARG A 214 -5.20 34.46 11.03
C ARG A 214 -3.92 34.01 10.37
N LEU A 215 -4.06 33.25 9.29
CA LEU A 215 -2.93 32.77 8.52
C LEU A 215 -2.05 34.00 8.26
N PRO A 216 -0.73 33.93 8.55
CA PRO A 216 0.16 35.02 8.16
C PRO A 216 -0.13 35.33 6.70
N ALA A 217 -0.16 36.61 6.33
CA ALA A 217 -0.30 36.99 4.93
C ALA A 217 0.69 36.15 4.11
N ALA A 218 0.31 35.67 2.92
CA ALA A 218 1.10 34.72 2.12
C ALA A 218 2.60 35.11 2.01
N GLU A 219 2.91 36.41 2.11
CA GLU A 219 4.24 37.01 2.13
C GLU A 219 5.11 36.69 3.37
N GLU A 220 4.52 36.37 4.53
CA GLU A 220 5.24 35.95 5.74
C GLU A 220 5.46 34.43 5.81
N ALA A 221 4.52 33.63 5.28
CA ALA A 221 4.64 32.17 5.23
C ALA A 221 5.80 31.69 4.35
N ALA A 222 6.18 32.46 3.34
CA ALA A 222 7.32 32.16 2.46
C ALA A 222 8.71 32.31 3.13
N LYS A 223 8.79 32.84 4.36
CA LYS A 223 10.07 33.20 5.01
C LYS A 223 10.61 32.16 6.00
N THR A 224 9.82 31.18 6.43
CA THR A 224 10.27 30.09 7.31
C THR A 224 10.89 28.95 6.51
N ALA A 225 12.09 28.53 6.89
CA ALA A 225 13.06 27.75 6.12
C ALA A 225 12.66 26.29 5.74
N ALA A 226 11.71 26.15 4.82
CA ALA A 226 11.65 25.00 3.90
C ALA A 226 12.45 25.33 2.61
N PRO A 227 12.84 24.34 1.77
CA PRO A 227 13.43 24.63 0.46
C PRO A 227 12.54 25.63 -0.27
N GLN A 228 13.13 26.72 -0.75
CA GLN A 228 12.41 27.90 -1.25
C GLN A 228 11.30 27.50 -2.22
N ALA A 229 10.04 27.67 -1.80
CA ALA A 229 8.94 27.74 -2.75
C ALA A 229 9.27 28.86 -3.75
N GLY A 230 9.10 28.59 -5.04
CA GLY A 230 9.31 29.57 -6.09
C GLY A 230 8.53 30.88 -5.85
N PRO A 231 8.87 31.97 -6.55
CA PRO A 231 8.27 33.28 -6.33
C PRO A 231 6.74 33.22 -6.39
N SER A 232 6.09 33.58 -5.29
CA SER A 232 4.63 33.69 -5.21
C SER A 232 4.15 34.84 -6.11
N THR A 233 3.66 34.53 -7.30
CA THR A 233 2.84 35.47 -8.05
C THR A 233 1.52 35.68 -7.29
N GLU A 234 1.06 36.93 -7.13
CA GLU A 234 -0.25 37.23 -6.54
C GLU A 234 -1.35 36.45 -7.28
N TYR A 235 -1.94 35.45 -6.62
CA TYR A 235 -3.04 34.66 -7.15
C TYR A 235 -4.38 35.30 -6.81
N GLY A 236 -5.06 35.81 -7.83
CA GLY A 236 -6.50 36.06 -7.77
C GLY A 236 -7.26 34.73 -7.86
N ALA A 237 -7.29 33.95 -6.77
CA ALA A 237 -8.04 32.71 -6.70
C ALA A 237 -9.51 33.01 -6.37
N GLU A 238 -10.37 33.08 -7.39
CA GLU A 238 -11.77 32.68 -7.18
C GLU A 238 -11.74 31.16 -6.89
N PRO A 239 -12.22 30.69 -5.72
CA PRO A 239 -12.22 29.27 -5.40
C PRO A 239 -12.99 28.53 -6.50
N VAL A 240 -12.31 27.60 -7.17
CA VAL A 240 -12.95 26.75 -8.18
C VAL A 240 -14.12 26.06 -7.50
N ARG A 241 -15.34 26.35 -7.97
CA ARG A 241 -16.56 25.73 -7.44
C ARG A 241 -16.40 24.20 -7.49
N ARG A 242 -16.66 23.54 -6.36
CA ARG A 242 -16.67 22.10 -6.05
C ARG A 242 -17.36 21.15 -7.06
N ALA A 243 -17.96 21.68 -8.13
CA ALA A 243 -18.68 20.92 -9.14
C ALA A 243 -17.78 19.99 -10.00
N SER A 244 -16.44 20.10 -9.93
CA SER A 244 -15.51 19.27 -10.71
C SER A 244 -15.03 17.98 -10.01
N LEU A 245 -15.28 17.76 -8.73
CA LEU A 245 -14.74 16.61 -7.97
C LEU A 245 -15.31 15.23 -8.37
N ARG A 246 -16.15 15.19 -9.39
CA ARG A 246 -16.70 13.96 -9.97
C ARG A 246 -16.56 13.97 -11.49
N ARG A 247 -15.36 14.28 -12.01
CA ARG A 247 -15.07 14.02 -13.42
C ARG A 247 -15.10 12.49 -13.63
N PRO A 248 -15.95 11.97 -14.54
CA PRO A 248 -15.92 10.56 -14.88
C PRO A 248 -14.51 10.16 -15.37
N GLY A 249 -13.97 9.06 -14.86
CA GLY A 249 -12.66 8.54 -15.27
C GLY A 249 -11.47 9.01 -14.43
N LEU A 250 -11.68 9.76 -13.34
CA LEU A 250 -10.59 10.04 -12.41
C LEU A 250 -10.16 8.75 -11.69
N LYS A 251 -8.83 8.57 -11.60
CA LYS A 251 -8.19 7.52 -10.81
C LYS A 251 -8.27 7.77 -9.30
N PHE A 252 -8.78 8.93 -8.88
CA PHE A 252 -8.80 9.33 -7.47
C PHE A 252 -10.18 9.76 -7.02
N ARG A 253 -10.41 9.65 -5.71
CA ARG A 253 -11.55 10.22 -5.03
C ARG A 253 -11.09 10.99 -3.82
N TRP A 254 -11.87 12.01 -3.53
CA TRP A 254 -11.81 12.76 -2.31
C TRP A 254 -13.10 12.55 -1.55
N GLU A 255 -13.01 12.37 -0.25
CA GLU A 255 -14.18 12.47 0.60
C GLU A 255 -14.10 13.82 1.32
N GLY A 256 -14.50 14.86 0.61
CA GLY A 256 -14.31 16.22 1.08
C GLY A 256 -12.94 16.77 0.72
N LEU A 257 -12.85 18.10 0.79
CA LEU A 257 -11.60 18.83 0.69
C LEU A 257 -11.45 19.69 1.94
N ALA A 258 -10.21 19.91 2.35
CA ALA A 258 -9.91 20.91 3.36
C ALA A 258 -9.83 22.29 2.70
N ASP A 259 -10.22 23.34 3.42
CA ASP A 259 -10.05 24.69 2.90
C ASP A 259 -8.55 25.05 2.84
N THR A 260 -8.12 25.63 1.73
CA THR A 260 -6.73 26.09 1.58
C THR A 260 -6.55 27.54 2.03
N PRO A 261 -5.40 27.87 2.63
CA PRO A 261 -4.30 26.97 2.97
C PRO A 261 -4.59 26.07 4.19
N ILE A 262 -4.12 24.82 4.16
CA ILE A 262 -4.22 23.86 5.27
C ILE A 262 -3.10 24.10 6.26
N GLY A 263 -3.44 24.64 7.43
CA GLY A 263 -2.49 24.97 8.49
C GLY A 263 -2.29 23.84 9.49
N TRP A 264 -1.10 23.24 9.49
CA TRP A 264 -0.72 22.15 10.39
C TRP A 264 0.03 22.64 11.62
N ASN A 265 -0.35 22.09 12.77
CA ASN A 265 0.42 22.13 14.01
C ASN A 265 1.52 21.05 13.96
N ALA A 266 2.60 21.38 13.24
CA ALA A 266 3.71 20.50 12.88
C ALA A 266 4.50 19.94 14.08
N ILE A 267 5.23 18.85 13.91
CA ILE A 267 6.03 18.21 14.98
C ILE A 267 6.95 19.22 15.70
N PRO A 268 7.07 19.17 17.05
CA PRO A 268 7.94 20.08 17.78
C PRO A 268 9.41 20.00 17.33
N SER A 269 10.07 21.16 17.21
CA SER A 269 11.43 21.27 16.67
C SER A 269 12.54 20.58 17.48
N GLY A 270 12.23 20.14 18.70
CA GLY A 270 13.15 19.39 19.56
C GLY A 270 13.18 17.89 19.28
N TRP A 271 12.31 17.37 18.42
CA TRP A 271 12.25 15.94 18.10
C TRP A 271 13.07 15.62 16.85
N ILE A 272 13.66 14.42 16.77
CA ILE A 272 14.42 13.98 15.59
C ILE A 272 13.56 13.92 14.32
N TRP A 273 12.25 13.77 14.47
CA TRP A 273 11.27 13.71 13.38
C TRP A 273 11.01 15.09 12.76
N TYR A 274 11.37 16.17 13.44
CA TYR A 274 11.39 17.51 12.84
C TYR A 274 12.66 17.68 11.99
N PRO A 275 12.60 18.32 10.81
CA PRO A 275 11.42 18.85 10.11
C PRO A 275 10.89 17.88 9.03
N HIS A 276 11.00 16.57 9.24
CA HIS A 276 10.68 15.59 8.20
C HIS A 276 9.20 15.56 7.81
N ASP A 277 8.30 15.96 8.71
CA ASP A 277 6.88 16.20 8.42
C ASP A 277 6.70 17.36 7.42
N GLN A 278 7.46 18.44 7.59
CA GLN A 278 7.44 19.60 6.69
C GLN A 278 8.06 19.27 5.33
N TYR A 279 9.09 18.41 5.31
CA TYR A 279 9.57 17.87 4.04
C TYR A 279 8.48 17.09 3.31
N GLN A 280 7.60 16.36 4.01
CA GLN A 280 6.48 15.68 3.36
C GLN A 280 5.40 16.65 2.88
N MET A 281 5.07 17.68 3.67
CA MET A 281 4.19 18.78 3.23
C MET A 281 4.71 19.45 1.96
N SER A 282 6.03 19.70 1.89
CA SER A 282 6.65 20.34 0.73
C SER A 282 6.52 19.52 -0.55
N LYS A 283 6.48 18.18 -0.47
CA LYS A 283 6.26 17.31 -1.63
C LYS A 283 4.87 17.50 -2.21
N TRP A 284 3.83 17.51 -1.36
CA TRP A 284 2.48 17.86 -1.82
C TRP A 284 2.41 19.29 -2.38
N ASN A 285 3.09 20.24 -1.73
CA ASN A 285 3.11 21.63 -2.19
C ASN A 285 3.79 21.84 -3.55
N ALA A 286 4.76 20.99 -3.91
CA ALA A 286 5.42 21.02 -5.22
C ALA A 286 4.46 20.76 -6.39
N TYR A 287 3.27 20.20 -6.12
CA TYR A 287 2.23 19.98 -7.12
C TYR A 287 0.89 20.60 -6.76
N GLY A 288 0.66 20.96 -5.49
CA GLY A 288 -0.60 21.53 -5.01
C GLY A 288 -0.63 23.05 -4.89
N GLY A 289 0.51 23.74 -4.95
CA GLY A 289 0.52 25.22 -4.97
C GLY A 289 0.62 25.84 -3.59
N GLY A 290 1.33 25.18 -2.68
CA GLY A 290 1.30 25.55 -1.27
C GLY A 290 -0.08 25.26 -0.70
N VAL A 291 -0.44 23.98 -0.59
CA VAL A 291 -1.67 23.52 0.08
C VAL A 291 -1.43 23.42 1.59
N HIS A 292 -0.27 22.93 2.00
CA HIS A 292 0.10 22.67 3.39
C HIS A 292 1.02 23.76 3.95
N TYR A 293 0.75 24.23 5.16
CA TYR A 293 1.54 25.23 5.89
C TYR A 293 1.71 24.86 7.34
N ILE A 294 2.65 25.52 8.02
CA ILE A 294 2.85 25.42 9.47
C ILE A 294 2.20 26.63 10.13
N ILE A 295 1.29 26.43 11.09
CA ILE A 295 0.60 27.54 11.81
C ILE A 295 1.19 27.85 13.19
N GLY A 296 2.38 27.34 13.48
CA GLY A 296 3.12 27.57 14.71
C GLY A 296 3.08 26.36 15.67
N PRO A 297 4.09 26.19 16.53
CA PRO A 297 4.14 25.03 17.42
C PRO A 297 3.25 25.26 18.63
N TYR A 298 2.00 24.85 18.56
CA TYR A 298 1.23 24.61 19.79
C TYR A 298 1.85 23.41 20.48
N SER A 299 1.98 23.41 21.80
CA SER A 299 2.63 22.29 22.51
C SER A 299 1.72 21.07 22.66
N LYS A 300 0.42 21.25 22.44
CA LYS A 300 -0.61 20.25 22.68
C LYS A 300 -1.33 19.87 21.39
N TRP A 301 -2.08 18.79 21.44
CA TRP A 301 -2.97 18.34 20.36
C TRP A 301 -4.30 17.89 20.95
N GLY A 302 -5.35 17.87 20.13
CA GLY A 302 -6.60 17.24 20.50
C GLY A 302 -7.67 17.34 19.41
N PHE A 303 -8.22 16.20 19.01
CA PHE A 303 -9.21 16.15 17.95
C PHE A 303 -10.57 16.72 18.39
N GLY A 304 -11.16 17.54 17.53
CA GLY A 304 -12.34 18.36 17.74
C GLY A 304 -12.03 19.82 18.12
N ASN A 305 -10.81 20.30 17.87
CA ASN A 305 -10.36 21.66 18.24
C ASN A 305 -10.37 22.65 17.06
N GLY A 306 -10.74 22.20 15.86
CA GLY A 306 -10.78 23.03 14.65
C GLY A 306 -9.41 23.34 14.05
N ARG A 307 -8.35 22.60 14.41
CA ARG A 307 -7.00 22.72 13.85
C ARG A 307 -6.59 21.39 13.23
N PHE A 308 -5.56 21.43 12.39
CA PHE A 308 -4.97 20.22 11.83
C PHE A 308 -3.73 19.85 12.65
N ASP A 309 -3.81 18.83 13.49
CA ASP A 309 -2.70 18.46 14.38
C ASP A 309 -1.86 17.29 13.84
N ILE A 310 -0.53 17.37 14.00
CA ILE A 310 0.34 16.20 13.91
C ILE A 310 0.73 15.80 15.33
N ALA A 311 0.02 14.83 15.90
CA ALA A 311 0.12 14.41 17.29
C ALA A 311 1.49 13.78 17.64
N GLY A 312 2.20 13.25 16.65
CA GLY A 312 3.42 12.46 16.84
C GLY A 312 3.08 10.99 17.08
N PHE A 313 3.62 10.42 18.16
CA PHE A 313 3.49 8.99 18.46
C PHE A 313 2.68 8.71 19.75
N PRO A 314 1.40 9.13 19.83
CA PRO A 314 0.62 9.04 21.07
C PRO A 314 0.53 7.59 21.58
N PRO A 315 0.87 7.31 22.85
CA PRO A 315 0.72 5.97 23.43
C PRO A 315 -0.75 5.60 23.57
N ASN A 316 -1.02 4.31 23.81
CA ASN A 316 -2.38 3.81 24.05
C ASN A 316 -3.14 4.57 25.14
N SER A 317 -2.45 5.08 26.18
CA SER A 317 -3.08 5.90 27.22
C SER A 317 -3.62 7.23 26.67
N GLN A 318 -2.89 7.90 25.78
CA GLN A 318 -3.37 9.13 25.14
C GLN A 318 -4.49 8.82 24.14
N MET A 319 -4.34 7.77 23.32
CA MET A 319 -5.39 7.36 22.39
C MET A 319 -6.68 7.01 23.12
N LEU A 320 -6.61 6.30 24.26
CA LEU A 320 -7.78 5.97 25.08
C LEU A 320 -8.42 7.23 25.67
N ASN A 321 -7.62 8.20 26.11
CA ASN A 321 -8.15 9.44 26.67
C ASN A 321 -8.80 10.34 25.60
N GLN A 322 -8.21 10.42 24.40
CA GLN A 322 -8.77 11.20 23.30
C GLN A 322 -9.95 10.47 22.65
N PHE A 323 -9.77 9.23 22.21
CA PHE A 323 -10.75 8.56 21.33
C PHE A 323 -11.60 7.52 22.06
N GLY A 324 -11.29 7.19 23.31
CA GLY A 324 -11.84 6.00 23.97
C GLY A 324 -11.27 4.70 23.42
N ARG A 325 -10.24 4.78 22.55
CA ARG A 325 -9.69 3.66 21.78
C ARG A 325 -8.19 3.55 21.89
N LYS A 326 -7.64 2.34 21.82
CA LYS A 326 -6.20 2.08 21.78
C LYS A 326 -5.78 1.67 20.37
N TRP A 327 -4.49 1.75 20.07
CA TRP A 327 -3.93 1.19 18.84
C TRP A 327 -4.19 -0.31 18.76
N GLY A 328 -4.47 -0.80 17.56
CA GLY A 328 -4.39 -2.22 17.28
C GLY A 328 -2.94 -2.65 17.01
N SER A 329 -2.83 -3.89 16.54
CA SER A 329 -1.55 -4.54 16.31
C SER A 329 -0.91 -4.21 14.96
N ASN A 330 -1.66 -3.56 14.05
CA ASN A 330 -1.25 -3.44 12.65
C ASN A 330 -1.24 -2.00 12.13
N GLU A 331 -1.84 -1.05 12.81
CA GLU A 331 -1.98 0.35 12.39
C GLU A 331 -0.64 1.08 12.57
N LEU A 332 0.03 1.46 11.48
CA LEU A 332 1.23 2.30 11.49
C LEU A 332 0.86 3.76 11.76
N GLY A 333 -0.17 4.26 11.10
CA GLY A 333 -0.65 5.63 11.18
C GLY A 333 -2.17 5.70 11.08
N VAL A 334 -2.73 6.84 11.46
CA VAL A 334 -4.12 7.17 11.20
C VAL A 334 -4.26 8.67 11.00
N THR A 335 -5.09 9.04 10.05
CA THR A 335 -5.65 10.37 9.90
C THR A 335 -7.12 10.33 10.32
N PHE A 336 -7.49 11.12 11.32
CA PHE A 336 -8.87 11.42 11.68
C PHE A 336 -9.31 12.67 10.94
N SER A 337 -10.54 12.71 10.44
CA SER A 337 -11.06 13.90 9.74
C SER A 337 -12.44 14.25 10.25
N TYR A 338 -12.64 15.52 10.56
CA TYR A 338 -13.93 16.11 10.88
C TYR A 338 -14.48 16.80 9.64
N LYS A 339 -15.72 16.48 9.28
CA LYS A 339 -16.39 17.08 8.13
C LYS A 339 -17.69 17.75 8.50
N ASN A 340 -17.92 18.89 7.85
CA ASN A 340 -19.16 19.64 7.96
C ASN A 340 -20.28 19.03 7.08
N LEU A 341 -21.47 19.63 7.12
CA LEU A 341 -22.63 19.21 6.30
C LEU A 341 -22.39 19.18 4.80
N LEU A 342 -21.47 20.01 4.31
CA LEU A 342 -21.13 20.07 2.89
C LEU A 342 -20.10 19.00 2.50
N GLY A 343 -19.64 18.23 3.49
CA GLY A 343 -18.61 17.22 3.35
C GLY A 343 -17.20 17.77 3.39
N ASP A 344 -16.98 19.06 3.67
CA ASP A 344 -15.63 19.63 3.71
C ASP A 344 -14.91 19.27 4.99
N ILE A 345 -13.61 19.04 4.89
CA ILE A 345 -12.75 18.74 6.02
C ILE A 345 -12.44 20.06 6.73
N SER A 346 -13.01 20.25 7.92
CA SER A 346 -12.73 21.41 8.76
C SER A 346 -11.55 21.19 9.70
N GLU A 347 -11.17 19.93 9.93
CA GLU A 347 -10.07 19.52 10.79
C GLU A 347 -9.60 18.11 10.40
N ALA A 348 -8.29 17.88 10.45
CA ALA A 348 -7.73 16.55 10.35
C ALA A 348 -6.49 16.38 11.23
N ASP A 349 -6.44 15.28 11.97
CA ASP A 349 -5.36 14.96 12.90
C ASP A 349 -4.63 13.69 12.49
N ILE A 350 -3.30 13.75 12.48
CA ILE A 350 -2.42 12.63 12.16
C ILE A 350 -1.77 12.10 13.43
N ALA A 351 -1.91 10.80 13.68
CA ALA A 351 -1.24 10.09 14.75
C ALA A 351 -0.48 8.88 14.19
N LEU A 352 0.71 8.61 14.73
CA LEU A 352 1.54 7.44 14.39
C LEU A 352 1.61 6.49 15.59
N ASN A 353 1.66 5.19 15.32
CA ASN A 353 1.64 4.19 16.38
C ASN A 353 3.05 3.98 16.98
N PRO A 354 3.27 4.32 18.27
CA PRO A 354 4.60 4.26 18.89
C PRO A 354 5.13 2.83 19.07
N ALA A 355 4.29 1.82 18.93
CA ALA A 355 4.69 0.45 19.19
C ALA A 355 5.29 -0.23 17.95
N PHE A 356 5.51 0.51 16.86
CA PHE A 356 6.33 0.10 15.73
C PHE A 356 7.71 0.73 15.83
N GLN A 357 8.70 0.07 15.25
CA GLN A 357 10.01 0.66 15.06
C GLN A 357 9.96 1.62 13.88
N TRP A 358 10.42 2.85 14.08
CA TRP A 358 10.42 3.90 13.07
C TRP A 358 11.83 4.30 12.70
N THR A 359 12.02 4.72 11.45
CA THR A 359 13.31 5.24 10.96
C THR A 359 13.11 6.41 10.03
N LEU A 360 14.14 7.26 9.97
CA LEU A 360 14.32 8.30 8.95
C LEU A 360 15.23 7.83 7.81
N ASP A 361 15.81 6.63 7.94
CA ASP A 361 16.56 5.97 6.88
C ASP A 361 15.58 5.23 5.95
N GLU A 362 15.24 5.85 4.83
CA GLU A 362 14.36 5.27 3.81
C GLU A 362 14.86 3.91 3.29
N GLU A 363 16.18 3.67 3.29
CA GLU A 363 16.74 2.37 2.93
C GLU A 363 16.22 1.31 3.91
N GLN A 364 16.38 1.55 5.21
CA GLN A 364 15.91 0.64 6.25
C GLN A 364 14.38 0.53 6.27
N GLY A 365 13.66 1.63 6.05
CA GLY A 365 12.21 1.68 5.99
C GLY A 365 11.61 0.90 4.81
N ALA A 366 12.36 0.73 3.72
CA ALA A 366 11.98 -0.07 2.56
C ALA A 366 12.44 -1.54 2.64
N ARG A 367 13.21 -1.95 3.66
CA ARG A 367 13.65 -3.35 3.79
C ARG A 367 12.50 -4.26 4.17
N GLY A 368 12.14 -5.18 3.27
CA GLY A 368 11.04 -6.14 3.47
C GLY A 368 11.25 -7.13 4.61
N ASP A 369 12.50 -7.34 5.04
CA ASP A 369 12.90 -8.27 6.09
C ASP A 369 13.01 -7.64 7.49
N THR A 370 12.77 -6.33 7.63
CA THR A 370 12.80 -5.63 8.92
C THR A 370 11.40 -5.32 9.46
N THR A 371 11.31 -5.12 10.77
CA THR A 371 10.11 -4.60 11.44
C THR A 371 10.07 -3.06 11.50
N THR A 372 11.07 -2.39 10.93
CA THR A 372 11.22 -0.93 10.96
C THR A 372 10.49 -0.26 9.79
N TRP A 373 9.76 0.83 10.05
CA TRP A 373 8.93 1.53 9.07
C TRP A 373 9.47 2.93 8.78
N SER A 374 9.33 3.38 7.53
CA SER A 374 9.68 4.73 7.12
C SER A 374 8.67 5.72 7.71
N PHE A 375 9.16 6.66 8.52
CA PHE A 375 8.36 7.78 8.97
C PHE A 375 7.92 8.67 7.80
N GLN A 376 8.82 8.93 6.85
CA GLN A 376 8.56 9.89 5.77
C GLN A 376 7.48 9.38 4.83
N GLN A 377 7.50 8.09 4.47
CA GLN A 377 6.50 7.53 3.57
C GLN A 377 5.12 7.48 4.23
N THR A 378 5.03 7.03 5.49
CA THR A 378 3.74 7.03 6.20
C THR A 378 3.23 8.45 6.42
N MET A 379 4.07 9.40 6.82
CA MET A 379 3.66 10.80 6.98
C MET A 379 3.17 11.42 5.65
N LEU A 380 3.84 11.13 4.54
CA LEU A 380 3.44 11.62 3.21
C LEU A 380 2.05 11.08 2.83
N HIS A 381 1.78 9.81 3.15
CA HIS A 381 0.48 9.17 2.96
C HIS A 381 -0.62 9.79 3.83
N GLU A 382 -0.38 9.94 5.14
CA GLU A 382 -1.38 10.52 6.05
C GLU A 382 -1.71 11.98 5.71
N LEU A 383 -0.73 12.77 5.26
CA LEU A 383 -1.00 14.12 4.75
C LEU A 383 -1.96 14.11 3.54
N GLY A 384 -1.91 13.06 2.72
CA GLY A 384 -2.85 12.80 1.63
C GLY A 384 -4.29 12.75 2.11
N HIS A 385 -4.54 11.96 3.17
CA HIS A 385 -5.84 11.92 3.84
C HIS A 385 -6.23 13.25 4.49
N GLY A 386 -5.25 13.98 5.04
CA GLY A 386 -5.48 15.28 5.67
C GLY A 386 -6.12 16.31 4.75
N HIS A 387 -5.83 16.25 3.44
CA HIS A 387 -6.46 17.11 2.43
C HIS A 387 -7.61 16.40 1.66
N GLY A 388 -8.02 15.22 2.12
CA GLY A 388 -9.21 14.49 1.70
C GLY A 388 -9.02 13.37 0.68
N LEU A 389 -7.78 13.09 0.25
CA LEU A 389 -7.52 12.02 -0.71
C LEU A 389 -7.79 10.65 -0.09
N LYS A 390 -8.48 9.78 -0.84
CA LYS A 390 -8.78 8.41 -0.43
C LYS A 390 -7.84 7.42 -1.07
N HIS A 391 -7.92 6.20 -0.55
CA HIS A 391 -7.26 5.07 -1.15
C HIS A 391 -7.90 4.67 -2.49
N PRO A 392 -7.12 4.49 -3.55
CA PRO A 392 -7.69 4.19 -4.86
C PRO A 392 -8.42 2.84 -4.95
N TRP A 393 -8.09 1.83 -4.15
CA TRP A 393 -8.76 0.52 -4.21
C TRP A 393 -10.13 0.51 -3.52
N GLU A 394 -10.49 1.54 -2.76
CA GLU A 394 -11.80 1.58 -2.09
C GLU A 394 -12.94 1.57 -3.11
N TYR A 395 -12.69 2.05 -4.34
CA TYR A 395 -13.74 2.30 -5.33
C TYR A 395 -13.42 1.81 -6.75
N GLN A 396 -12.22 1.28 -7.02
CA GLN A 396 -11.84 0.81 -8.35
C GLN A 396 -10.69 -0.22 -8.29
N ASN A 397 -10.38 -0.81 -9.45
CA ASN A 397 -9.12 -1.52 -9.62
C ASN A 397 -7.98 -0.53 -9.77
N VAL A 398 -6.84 -0.86 -9.16
CA VAL A 398 -5.66 -0.01 -9.14
C VAL A 398 -4.57 -0.70 -9.96
N SER A 399 -4.14 -0.04 -11.02
CA SER A 399 -3.10 -0.51 -11.94
C SER A 399 -1.99 0.53 -12.13
N PHE A 400 -1.88 1.45 -11.17
CA PHE A 400 -0.98 2.59 -11.19
C PHE A 400 -0.33 2.74 -9.81
N ASP A 401 0.80 3.44 -9.75
CA ASP A 401 1.50 3.67 -8.50
C ASP A 401 1.00 4.93 -7.79
N SER A 402 1.01 4.95 -6.47
CA SER A 402 0.55 6.09 -5.66
C SER A 402 1.07 5.95 -4.24
N VAL A 403 1.41 7.05 -3.58
CA VAL A 403 1.68 7.04 -2.13
C VAL A 403 0.45 6.61 -1.34
N MET A 404 -0.74 6.79 -1.91
CA MET A 404 -1.98 6.30 -1.34
C MET A 404 -2.12 4.78 -1.49
N ASN A 405 -1.31 4.09 -2.30
CA ASN A 405 -1.34 2.63 -2.46
C ASN A 405 -0.86 1.84 -1.26
N TYR A 406 -1.39 0.61 -1.17
CA TYR A 406 -0.83 -0.44 -0.33
C TYR A 406 0.29 -1.20 -1.04
N SER A 407 1.35 -0.47 -1.40
CA SER A 407 2.51 -1.06 -2.05
C SER A 407 3.35 -1.91 -1.08
N PRO A 408 3.84 -3.09 -1.50
CA PRO A 408 4.78 -3.88 -0.71
C PRO A 408 5.96 -3.02 -0.23
N LYS A 409 6.45 -3.31 0.98
CA LYS A 409 7.37 -2.43 1.73
C LYS A 409 8.61 -2.01 0.93
N ASN A 410 9.12 -2.90 0.07
CA ASN A 410 10.26 -2.65 -0.82
C ASN A 410 10.02 -1.59 -1.90
N TYR A 411 8.77 -1.36 -2.28
CA TYR A 411 8.36 -0.34 -3.25
C TYR A 411 7.88 0.96 -2.61
N ARG A 412 7.89 1.05 -1.27
CA ARG A 412 7.46 2.24 -0.55
C ARG A 412 8.56 3.27 -0.48
N LEU A 413 8.40 4.30 -1.28
CA LEU A 413 9.25 5.47 -1.28
C LEU A 413 8.43 6.67 -0.83
N ALA A 414 9.02 7.57 -0.04
CA ALA A 414 8.41 8.85 0.25
C ALA A 414 8.46 9.76 -0.98
N THR A 415 7.77 9.42 -2.07
CA THR A 415 7.73 10.19 -3.32
C THR A 415 6.30 10.19 -3.83
N LEU A 416 5.87 11.33 -4.38
CA LEU A 416 4.57 11.42 -5.04
C LEU A 416 4.71 10.97 -6.49
N THR A 417 3.77 10.14 -6.94
CA THR A 417 3.74 9.63 -8.31
C THR A 417 3.06 10.63 -9.25
N ALA A 418 3.06 10.35 -10.56
CA ALA A 418 2.31 11.18 -11.51
C ALA A 418 0.82 11.24 -11.17
N ASP A 419 0.28 10.12 -10.66
CA ASP A 419 -1.12 10.00 -10.29
C ASP A 419 -1.40 10.80 -8.98
N ASP A 420 -0.54 10.74 -7.97
CA ASP A 420 -0.68 11.59 -6.76
C ASP A 420 -0.61 13.08 -7.10
N ALA A 421 0.33 13.44 -7.99
CA ALA A 421 0.53 14.80 -8.45
C ALA A 421 -0.66 15.30 -9.29
N GLU A 422 -1.31 14.44 -10.09
CA GLU A 422 -2.57 14.75 -10.76
C GLU A 422 -3.70 14.97 -9.74
N ALA A 423 -3.78 14.11 -8.72
CA ALA A 423 -4.82 14.15 -7.70
C ALA A 423 -4.82 15.50 -6.94
N ILE A 424 -3.69 15.92 -6.38
CA ILE A 424 -3.63 17.18 -5.63
C ILE A 424 -3.93 18.40 -6.51
N ARG A 425 -3.56 18.35 -7.80
CA ARG A 425 -3.86 19.42 -8.77
C ARG A 425 -5.34 19.53 -9.10
N ASP A 426 -6.01 18.40 -9.32
CA ASP A 426 -7.45 18.41 -9.59
C ASP A 426 -8.25 18.93 -8.37
N ALA A 427 -7.73 18.69 -7.15
CA ALA A 427 -8.32 19.17 -5.91
C ALA A 427 -8.14 20.68 -5.68
N TYR A 428 -6.92 21.22 -5.82
CA TYR A 428 -6.59 22.56 -5.33
C TYR A 428 -6.13 23.57 -6.40
N TYR A 429 -6.11 23.18 -7.68
CA TYR A 429 -5.62 23.97 -8.82
C TYR A 429 -4.12 24.32 -8.70
N TYR A 430 -3.38 24.33 -9.82
CA TYR A 430 -1.93 24.49 -9.75
C TYR A 430 -1.29 25.24 -10.92
N LEU A 431 -0.05 25.65 -10.63
CA LEU A 431 1.02 26.19 -11.46
C LEU A 431 1.48 25.21 -12.54
N GLY A 432 2.09 25.72 -13.61
CA GLY A 432 2.85 24.84 -14.51
C GLY A 432 4.12 24.35 -13.81
N SER A 433 4.43 23.06 -13.91
CA SER A 433 5.74 22.50 -13.54
C SER A 433 6.30 21.59 -14.63
N HIS A 434 7.62 21.49 -14.70
CA HIS A 434 8.35 20.53 -15.52
C HIS A 434 9.03 19.50 -14.60
N ASP A 435 8.63 18.23 -14.69
CA ASP A 435 9.10 17.20 -13.75
C ASP A 435 8.93 15.80 -14.33
N GLY A 436 9.98 14.99 -14.19
CA GLY A 436 9.99 13.57 -14.52
C GLY A 436 10.37 12.73 -13.32
N MET A 437 9.93 11.48 -13.30
CA MET A 437 10.33 10.52 -12.27
C MET A 437 10.59 9.15 -12.87
N ILE A 438 11.39 8.35 -12.18
CA ILE A 438 11.70 6.98 -12.57
C ILE A 438 11.55 6.02 -11.40
N SER A 439 11.01 4.83 -11.67
CA SER A 439 10.89 3.72 -10.72
C SER A 439 11.55 2.48 -11.31
N ALA A 440 12.42 1.83 -10.54
CA ALA A 440 13.09 0.58 -10.90
C ALA A 440 12.17 -0.63 -10.63
N PHE A 441 10.94 -0.52 -11.10
CA PHE A 441 9.88 -1.54 -11.06
C PHE A 441 8.76 -1.10 -12.00
N SER A 442 7.86 -2.02 -12.34
CA SER A 442 6.59 -1.72 -12.99
C SER A 442 5.41 -2.01 -12.08
N VAL A 443 4.30 -1.33 -12.35
CA VAL A 443 3.02 -1.58 -11.70
C VAL A 443 2.11 -2.28 -12.69
N ILE A 444 1.50 -3.37 -12.25
CA ILE A 444 0.57 -4.16 -13.03
C ILE A 444 -0.82 -4.15 -12.38
N ASP A 445 -1.85 -4.28 -13.20
CA ASP A 445 -3.19 -4.60 -12.69
C ASP A 445 -3.18 -6.03 -12.16
N LEU A 446 -3.78 -6.24 -10.98
CA LEU A 446 -4.09 -7.57 -10.47
C LEU A 446 -5.61 -7.75 -10.52
N PRO A 447 -6.14 -8.28 -11.64
CA PRO A 447 -7.57 -8.34 -11.89
C PRO A 447 -8.34 -8.98 -10.73
N GLY A 448 -9.37 -8.27 -10.25
CA GLY A 448 -10.26 -8.76 -9.19
C GLY A 448 -9.74 -8.57 -7.76
N THR A 449 -8.54 -8.03 -7.55
CA THR A 449 -7.99 -7.79 -6.20
C THR A 449 -8.17 -6.35 -5.71
N LYS A 450 -8.62 -5.46 -6.60
CA LYS A 450 -8.56 -3.99 -6.46
C LYS A 450 -7.18 -3.44 -6.08
N SER A 451 -6.13 -4.25 -6.09
CA SER A 451 -4.79 -3.89 -5.62
C SER A 451 -3.83 -3.78 -6.80
N ALA A 452 -2.86 -2.88 -6.68
CA ALA A 452 -1.73 -2.80 -7.61
C ALA A 452 -0.76 -3.97 -7.36
N GLY A 453 -0.32 -4.62 -8.44
CA GLY A 453 0.81 -5.55 -8.41
C GLY A 453 2.11 -4.82 -8.75
N TYR A 454 3.23 -5.30 -8.21
CA TYR A 454 4.54 -4.67 -8.38
C TYR A 454 5.55 -5.70 -8.88
N GLU A 455 6.11 -5.47 -10.06
CA GLU A 455 7.11 -6.35 -10.66
C GLU A 455 8.50 -5.69 -10.60
N PRO A 456 9.51 -6.39 -10.04
CA PRO A 456 10.83 -5.80 -9.88
C PRO A 456 11.58 -5.69 -11.21
N PHE A 457 12.28 -4.57 -11.40
CA PHE A 457 13.41 -4.48 -12.34
C PHE A 457 14.68 -4.97 -11.64
N GLY A 458 15.53 -5.71 -12.35
CA GLY A 458 16.73 -6.28 -11.74
C GLY A 458 17.75 -6.86 -12.71
N PRO A 459 18.87 -7.38 -12.19
CA PRO A 459 19.88 -8.06 -12.99
C PRO A 459 19.36 -9.42 -13.48
N ALA A 460 19.74 -9.82 -14.69
CA ALA A 460 19.42 -11.14 -15.23
C ALA A 460 20.18 -12.28 -14.53
N ALA A 461 21.30 -11.96 -13.87
CA ALA A 461 22.07 -12.88 -13.07
C ALA A 461 22.49 -12.19 -11.76
N PRO A 462 22.30 -12.82 -10.59
CA PRO A 462 22.66 -12.23 -9.30
C PRO A 462 24.18 -12.18 -9.06
N VAL A 463 24.97 -12.80 -9.94
CA VAL A 463 26.44 -12.87 -9.85
C VAL A 463 27.05 -12.62 -11.22
N VAL A 464 28.06 -11.75 -11.29
CA VAL A 464 28.76 -11.39 -12.53
C VAL A 464 30.26 -11.20 -12.27
N GLU A 465 31.12 -11.53 -13.22
CA GLU A 465 32.56 -11.23 -13.11
C GLU A 465 32.89 -9.83 -13.62
N GLN A 466 33.93 -9.21 -13.08
CA GLN A 466 34.59 -8.05 -13.67
C GLN A 466 34.90 -8.27 -15.16
N GLY A 467 34.46 -7.34 -16.01
CA GLY A 467 34.62 -7.42 -17.47
C GLY A 467 33.56 -8.28 -18.18
N ALA A 468 32.70 -8.99 -17.45
CA ALA A 468 31.59 -9.72 -18.04
C ALA A 468 30.43 -8.78 -18.40
N THR A 469 29.49 -9.30 -19.18
CA THR A 469 28.27 -8.56 -19.56
C THR A 469 27.19 -8.76 -18.50
N LEU A 470 26.67 -7.66 -17.97
CA LEU A 470 25.46 -7.59 -17.18
C LEU A 470 24.27 -7.30 -18.10
N SER A 471 23.24 -8.15 -17.99
CA SER A 471 21.94 -7.98 -18.63
C SER A 471 20.88 -7.73 -17.54
N PHE A 472 19.73 -7.21 -17.95
CA PHE A 472 18.63 -6.84 -17.04
C PHE A 472 17.36 -7.65 -17.37
N LEU A 473 16.48 -7.78 -16.38
CA LEU A 473 15.15 -8.40 -16.49
C LEU A 473 14.07 -7.47 -15.92
N GLY A 474 12.82 -7.75 -16.29
CA GLY A 474 11.66 -7.00 -15.86
C GLY A 474 11.51 -5.68 -16.61
N GLU A 475 10.78 -4.77 -16.00
CA GLU A 475 10.45 -3.47 -16.58
C GLU A 475 10.67 -2.37 -15.55
N PHE A 476 11.00 -1.17 -16.04
CA PHE A 476 11.08 0.04 -15.22
C PHE A 476 10.05 1.06 -15.72
N THR A 477 9.63 1.95 -14.84
CA THR A 477 8.59 2.93 -15.13
C THR A 477 9.19 4.33 -15.16
N VAL A 478 8.83 5.13 -16.16
CA VAL A 478 9.04 6.58 -16.17
C VAL A 478 7.68 7.25 -16.08
N GLN A 479 7.56 8.33 -15.32
CA GLN A 479 6.30 9.08 -15.17
C GLN A 479 6.52 10.58 -15.36
N THR A 480 5.46 11.28 -15.72
CA THR A 480 5.41 12.73 -15.88
C THR A 480 4.51 13.38 -14.83
N PRO A 481 4.97 13.53 -13.58
CA PRO A 481 4.24 14.28 -12.57
C PRO A 481 4.13 15.76 -12.91
N GLY A 482 4.93 16.29 -13.86
CA GLY A 482 4.81 17.65 -14.39
C GLY A 482 3.56 17.93 -15.21
N THR A 483 3.41 19.19 -15.63
CA THR A 483 2.29 19.71 -16.43
C THR A 483 2.60 19.86 -17.92
N ASP A 484 3.86 19.66 -18.31
CA ASP A 484 4.30 19.70 -19.69
C ASP A 484 4.84 18.33 -20.15
N HIS A 485 5.32 18.28 -21.39
CA HIS A 485 5.78 17.03 -21.97
C HIS A 485 7.23 16.80 -21.61
N LEU A 486 7.58 15.56 -21.25
CA LEU A 486 8.98 15.15 -21.25
C LEU A 486 9.39 14.78 -22.68
N SER A 487 10.50 15.33 -23.11
CA SER A 487 11.10 15.04 -24.42
C SER A 487 12.57 14.74 -24.23
N SER A 488 13.22 14.06 -25.20
CA SER A 488 14.67 13.81 -25.14
C SER A 488 15.16 13.11 -23.85
N MET A 489 14.30 12.35 -23.17
CA MET A 489 14.60 11.70 -21.89
C MET A 489 15.79 10.74 -22.00
N THR A 490 16.75 10.83 -21.08
CA THR A 490 17.82 9.84 -20.96
C THR A 490 17.82 9.16 -19.60
N VAL A 491 18.25 7.91 -19.56
CA VAL A 491 18.42 7.17 -18.31
C VAL A 491 19.88 6.78 -18.18
N GLU A 492 20.51 7.24 -17.10
CA GLU A 492 21.79 6.74 -16.64
C GLU A 492 21.60 5.50 -15.79
N VAL A 493 22.42 4.48 -16.04
CA VAL A 493 22.50 3.28 -15.22
C VAL A 493 23.77 3.35 -14.39
N HIS A 494 23.70 2.97 -13.12
CA HIS A 494 24.83 2.97 -12.19
C HIS A 494 24.84 1.69 -11.36
N LEU A 495 26.04 1.28 -10.94
CA LEU A 495 26.24 0.22 -9.94
C LEU A 495 26.66 0.86 -8.61
N CYS A 496 25.81 0.75 -7.59
CA CYS A 496 25.97 1.42 -6.31
C CYS A 496 26.26 0.42 -5.19
N PRO A 497 27.30 0.62 -4.37
CA PRO A 497 27.63 -0.30 -3.28
C PRO A 497 26.59 -0.27 -2.13
N LYS A 498 25.73 0.75 -2.10
CA LYS A 498 24.66 0.94 -1.13
C LYS A 498 23.40 1.41 -1.85
N ARG A 499 22.23 0.93 -1.42
CA ARG A 499 20.93 1.32 -1.98
C ARG A 499 20.56 2.72 -1.51
N MET A 500 19.96 3.55 -2.37
CA MET A 500 19.57 4.94 -2.06
C MET A 500 20.73 5.86 -1.66
N ASP A 501 21.97 5.49 -2.01
CA ASP A 501 23.16 6.29 -1.76
C ASP A 501 24.01 6.33 -3.02
N TRP A 502 24.30 7.54 -3.50
CA TRP A 502 25.12 7.76 -4.69
C TRP A 502 26.64 7.61 -4.40
N THR A 503 27.03 7.53 -3.13
CA THR A 503 28.42 7.46 -2.70
C THR A 503 29.08 6.17 -3.19
N GLY A 504 30.12 6.32 -4.01
CA GLY A 504 30.86 5.18 -4.57
C GLY A 504 30.14 4.47 -5.73
N CYS A 505 29.02 5.00 -6.22
CA CYS A 505 28.40 4.46 -7.42
C CYS A 505 29.34 4.59 -8.63
N THR A 506 29.32 3.57 -9.47
CA THR A 506 30.04 3.54 -10.73
C THR A 506 29.06 3.72 -11.88
N TYR A 507 29.24 4.80 -12.63
CA TYR A 507 28.50 5.04 -13.87
C TYR A 507 28.70 3.89 -14.85
N ALA A 508 27.60 3.38 -15.38
CA ALA A 508 27.59 2.30 -16.35
C ALA A 508 27.43 2.82 -17.77
N LYS A 509 26.31 3.47 -18.05
CA LYS A 509 25.93 3.94 -19.38
C LYS A 509 24.75 4.91 -19.30
N THR A 510 24.55 5.66 -20.37
CA THR A 510 23.34 6.46 -20.61
C THR A 510 22.59 5.88 -21.81
N VAL A 511 21.27 5.86 -21.72
CA VAL A 511 20.37 5.36 -22.75
C VAL A 511 19.34 6.42 -23.08
N GLN A 512 19.15 6.72 -24.36
CA GLN A 512 18.08 7.60 -24.82
C GLN A 512 16.77 6.81 -24.86
N LEU A 513 15.76 7.28 -24.15
CA LEU A 513 14.41 6.72 -24.24
C LEU A 513 13.68 7.29 -25.46
N PRO A 514 12.91 6.48 -26.19
CA PRO A 514 12.11 6.96 -27.31
C PRO A 514 10.83 7.67 -26.84
N GLY A 515 10.37 8.62 -27.65
CA GLY A 515 9.05 9.23 -27.55
C GLY A 515 9.03 10.62 -26.90
N ILE A 516 7.83 11.19 -26.87
CA ILE A 516 7.48 12.43 -26.15
C ILE A 516 6.37 12.03 -25.19
N MET A 517 6.63 12.16 -23.90
CA MET A 517 5.73 11.68 -22.86
C MET A 517 4.77 12.80 -22.46
N PRO A 518 3.44 12.64 -22.61
CA PRO A 518 2.48 13.66 -22.19
C PRO A 518 2.47 13.88 -20.67
N PRO A 519 1.98 15.02 -20.18
CA PRO A 519 1.76 15.24 -18.74
C PRO A 519 0.87 14.16 -18.10
N PHE A 520 1.06 13.88 -16.82
CA PHE A 520 0.25 12.96 -16.01
C PHE A 520 0.14 11.54 -16.59
N THR A 521 1.20 11.08 -17.24
CA THR A 521 1.26 9.73 -17.79
C THR A 521 2.36 8.92 -17.11
N SER A 522 2.26 7.60 -17.29
CA SER A 522 3.22 6.62 -16.80
C SER A 522 3.50 5.66 -17.95
N TRP A 523 4.77 5.52 -18.33
CA TRP A 523 5.23 4.65 -19.42
C TRP A 523 6.16 3.60 -18.83
N THR A 524 5.87 2.35 -19.17
CA THR A 524 6.69 1.20 -18.77
C THR A 524 7.63 0.83 -19.91
N TYR A 525 8.89 0.61 -19.58
CA TYR A 525 9.94 0.23 -20.52
C TYR A 525 10.54 -1.12 -20.14
N GLU A 526 10.64 -1.99 -21.15
CA GLU A 526 11.32 -3.27 -21.04
C GLU A 526 12.80 -3.08 -20.70
N ALA A 527 13.33 -3.94 -19.82
CA ALA A 527 14.75 -3.98 -19.48
C ALA A 527 15.68 -4.02 -20.71
N ALA A 528 15.24 -4.65 -21.80
CA ALA A 528 15.96 -4.70 -23.06
C ALA A 528 16.22 -3.31 -23.69
N THR A 529 15.41 -2.29 -23.37
CA THR A 529 15.63 -0.90 -23.80
C THR A 529 16.92 -0.34 -23.22
N LEU A 530 17.29 -0.72 -21.99
CA LEU A 530 18.57 -0.32 -21.42
C LEU A 530 19.76 -1.02 -22.07
N GLY A 531 19.53 -2.14 -22.79
CA GLY A 531 20.57 -2.96 -23.40
C GLY A 531 21.56 -3.55 -22.39
N ASN A 532 22.61 -4.17 -22.90
CA ASN A 532 23.63 -4.79 -22.06
C ASN A 532 24.69 -3.78 -21.59
N TYR A 533 25.35 -4.11 -20.48
CA TYR A 533 26.44 -3.34 -19.88
C TYR A 533 27.67 -4.22 -19.63
N ALA A 534 28.87 -3.75 -19.95
CA ALA A 534 30.10 -4.44 -19.56
C ALA A 534 30.54 -3.97 -18.18
N VAL A 535 30.55 -4.87 -17.19
CA VAL A 535 31.01 -4.56 -15.84
C VAL A 535 32.47 -4.11 -15.90
N PRO A 536 32.89 -2.97 -15.33
CA PRO A 536 34.24 -2.47 -15.47
C PRO A 536 35.23 -3.46 -14.86
N SER A 537 36.32 -3.73 -15.56
CA SER A 537 37.32 -4.70 -15.08
C SER A 537 38.04 -4.26 -13.81
N ASN A 538 37.95 -2.98 -13.47
CA ASN A 538 38.50 -2.36 -12.27
C ASN A 538 37.45 -2.06 -11.18
N LEU A 539 36.18 -2.43 -11.39
CA LEU A 539 35.14 -2.27 -10.37
C LEU A 539 35.46 -3.17 -9.17
N PRO A 540 35.59 -2.66 -7.93
CA PRO A 540 35.87 -3.51 -6.77
C PRO A 540 34.89 -4.68 -6.65
N THR A 541 35.36 -5.82 -6.20
CA THR A 541 34.49 -6.97 -5.93
C THR A 541 33.57 -6.67 -4.75
N GLY A 542 32.31 -7.06 -4.81
CA GLY A 542 31.34 -6.77 -3.76
C GLY A 542 29.90 -6.90 -4.23
N VAL A 543 28.97 -6.56 -3.35
CA VAL A 543 27.53 -6.49 -3.65
C VAL A 543 27.20 -5.08 -4.11
N TYR A 544 26.41 -4.98 -5.18
CA TYR A 544 25.96 -3.72 -5.76
C TYR A 544 24.46 -3.74 -6.01
N TYR A 545 23.85 -2.56 -5.93
CA TYR A 545 22.50 -2.26 -6.39
C TYR A 545 22.58 -1.55 -7.72
N ILE A 546 21.69 -1.90 -8.64
CA ILE A 546 21.50 -1.12 -9.86
C ILE A 546 20.67 0.12 -9.51
N ALA A 547 21.17 1.29 -9.89
CA ALA A 547 20.45 2.55 -9.79
C ALA A 547 20.17 3.10 -11.19
N LEU A 548 18.97 3.62 -11.38
CA LEU A 548 18.53 4.34 -12.57
C LEU A 548 18.41 5.81 -12.20
N LYS A 549 18.95 6.69 -13.05
CA LYS A 549 18.78 8.12 -12.93
C LYS A 549 18.22 8.69 -14.23
N LEU A 550 17.06 9.33 -14.14
CA LEU A 550 16.42 10.01 -15.24
C LEU A 550 17.02 11.41 -15.39
N ASP A 551 17.34 11.76 -16.63
CA ASP A 551 17.49 13.16 -17.05
C ASP A 551 16.25 13.49 -17.89
N ALA A 552 15.33 14.23 -17.27
CA ALA A 552 14.06 14.64 -17.85
C ALA A 552 14.21 15.74 -18.93
N SER A 553 15.45 16.21 -19.19
CA SER A 553 15.81 17.33 -20.07
C SER A 553 15.21 18.67 -19.64
N GLY A 554 16.04 19.67 -19.37
CA GLY A 554 15.58 20.99 -18.94
C GLY A 554 15.66 21.19 -17.42
N ASN A 555 14.91 22.16 -16.90
CA ASN A 555 14.89 22.48 -15.48
C ASN A 555 13.81 21.64 -14.80
N ASP A 556 14.17 20.42 -14.42
CA ASP A 556 13.34 19.58 -13.56
C ASP A 556 13.17 20.24 -12.18
N GLU A 557 11.92 20.44 -11.75
CA GLU A 557 11.59 21.13 -10.50
C GLU A 557 11.74 20.25 -9.26
N VAL A 558 11.67 18.92 -9.38
CA VAL A 558 11.69 17.98 -8.25
C VAL A 558 12.78 16.90 -8.45
N PRO A 559 14.06 17.26 -8.66
CA PRO A 559 15.09 16.32 -9.10
C PRO A 559 15.39 15.16 -8.13
N ALA A 560 14.82 15.16 -6.92
CA ALA A 560 14.95 14.07 -5.97
C ALA A 560 14.18 12.79 -6.38
N ASN A 561 13.15 12.88 -7.24
CA ASN A 561 12.36 11.74 -7.75
C ASN A 561 12.96 11.14 -9.05
N ASN A 562 13.99 11.78 -9.62
CA ASN A 562 14.69 11.34 -10.83
C ASN A 562 15.63 10.17 -10.62
N ALA A 563 15.55 9.48 -9.49
CA ALA A 563 16.43 8.39 -9.14
C ALA A 563 15.63 7.23 -8.52
N SER A 564 15.93 6.01 -8.95
CA SER A 564 15.42 4.81 -8.30
C SER A 564 16.48 3.73 -8.26
N TRP A 565 16.39 2.87 -7.24
CA TRP A 565 17.24 1.72 -7.06
C TRP A 565 16.41 0.45 -7.12
N VAL A 566 17.02 -0.63 -7.60
CA VAL A 566 16.43 -1.97 -7.50
C VAL A 566 16.20 -2.36 -6.04
N ASN A 567 15.33 -3.34 -5.83
CA ASN A 567 15.02 -3.86 -4.49
C ASN A 567 16.19 -4.64 -3.88
N PHE A 568 16.12 -4.88 -2.57
CA PHE A 568 17.17 -5.62 -1.84
C PHE A 568 17.38 -7.05 -2.32
N ASP A 569 16.34 -7.69 -2.83
CA ASP A 569 16.38 -9.03 -3.41
C ASP A 569 16.89 -9.05 -4.86
N GLN A 570 17.22 -7.87 -5.43
CA GLN A 570 17.66 -7.68 -6.81
C GLN A 570 19.12 -7.17 -6.89
N GLU A 571 19.92 -7.44 -5.86
CA GLU A 571 21.34 -7.08 -5.85
C GLU A 571 22.18 -7.95 -6.80
N VAL A 572 23.33 -7.42 -7.21
CA VAL A 572 24.31 -8.12 -8.03
C VAL A 572 25.66 -8.22 -7.33
N THR A 573 26.17 -9.44 -7.20
CA THR A 573 27.51 -9.71 -6.68
C THR A 573 28.54 -9.68 -7.81
N VAL A 574 29.51 -8.77 -7.72
CA VAL A 574 30.63 -8.66 -8.67
C VAL A 574 31.84 -9.43 -8.16
N LEU A 575 32.25 -10.43 -8.91
CA LEU A 575 33.40 -11.30 -8.66
C LEU A 575 34.66 -10.80 -9.37
N PRO A 576 35.87 -11.14 -8.87
CA PRO A 576 37.09 -10.81 -9.57
C PRO A 576 37.11 -11.51 -10.91
N LYS A 577 37.72 -10.87 -11.93
CA LYS A 577 37.90 -11.51 -13.23
C LYS A 577 38.69 -12.81 -13.05
N THR A 578 38.10 -13.95 -13.40
CA THR A 578 38.86 -15.20 -13.36
C THR A 578 39.95 -15.11 -14.43
N GLY A 579 41.20 -14.95 -13.98
CA GLY A 579 42.35 -14.94 -14.87
C GLY A 579 42.32 -16.25 -15.65
N GLY A 580 42.08 -16.18 -16.96
CA GLY A 580 41.79 -17.31 -17.83
C GLY A 580 42.91 -18.33 -17.87
N ASN A 581 43.02 -19.14 -16.82
CA ASN A 581 43.80 -20.34 -16.77
C ASN A 581 42.80 -21.50 -16.90
N PRO A 582 42.41 -21.91 -18.13
CA PRO A 582 41.34 -22.87 -18.38
C PRO A 582 41.62 -24.31 -17.89
N GLY A 583 42.56 -24.52 -16.96
CA GLY A 583 43.05 -25.83 -16.53
C GLY A 583 42.71 -26.27 -15.11
N GLY A 584 42.04 -25.45 -14.29
CA GLY A 584 41.77 -25.77 -12.88
C GLY A 584 40.28 -25.80 -12.58
N GLY A 585 39.63 -26.96 -12.72
CA GLY A 585 38.22 -27.15 -12.39
C GLY A 585 37.95 -26.97 -10.90
N CYS A 586 37.61 -25.75 -10.48
CA CYS A 586 36.97 -25.49 -9.19
C CYS A 586 35.52 -25.10 -9.49
N SER A 587 34.63 -26.09 -9.47
CA SER A 587 33.19 -25.87 -9.57
C SER A 587 32.73 -25.18 -8.28
N ILE A 588 32.51 -23.87 -8.32
CA ILE A 588 31.83 -23.17 -7.23
C ILE A 588 30.41 -23.72 -7.17
N THR A 589 30.12 -24.43 -6.08
CA THR A 589 28.77 -24.93 -5.80
C THR A 589 27.95 -23.72 -5.36
N THR A 590 26.97 -23.33 -6.18
CA THR A 590 25.98 -22.29 -5.84
C THR A 590 25.31 -22.66 -4.52
N LEU A 591 25.37 -21.77 -3.53
CA LEU A 591 24.59 -21.87 -2.30
C LEU A 591 23.11 -21.77 -2.67
N ASP A 592 22.40 -22.87 -2.46
CA ASP A 592 20.96 -22.99 -2.69
C ASP A 592 20.21 -22.38 -1.51
N HIS A 593 19.69 -21.16 -1.69
CA HIS A 593 18.75 -20.53 -0.76
C HIS A 593 17.34 -21.09 -1.01
N SER A 594 17.09 -22.31 -0.55
CA SER A 594 15.79 -22.97 -0.70
C SER A 594 14.71 -22.32 0.19
N ALA A 595 13.54 -22.14 -0.44
CA ALA A 595 12.35 -21.43 0.06
C ALA A 595 11.71 -22.06 1.31
N GLY A 596 11.18 -21.20 2.20
CA GLY A 596 10.45 -21.56 3.41
C GLY A 596 8.98 -21.99 3.21
N PRO A 597 8.24 -22.31 4.30
CA PRO A 597 6.94 -22.99 4.30
C PRO A 597 5.74 -22.24 3.65
N ALA A 598 5.92 -21.02 3.16
CA ALA A 598 4.86 -20.22 2.52
C ALA A 598 4.36 -20.78 1.17
N THR A 599 5.16 -21.64 0.51
CA THR A 599 4.82 -22.26 -0.80
C THR A 599 3.69 -23.29 -0.72
N ALA A 600 3.33 -23.77 0.48
CA ALA A 600 2.28 -24.78 0.65
C ALA A 600 0.86 -24.22 0.44
N LEU A 601 0.61 -22.94 0.73
CA LEU A 601 -0.73 -22.33 0.66
C LEU A 601 -1.20 -22.12 -0.79
N ALA A 602 -0.38 -21.48 -1.62
CA ALA A 602 -0.68 -21.27 -3.04
C ALA A 602 -0.81 -22.62 -3.79
N ALA A 603 0.03 -23.60 -3.44
CA ALA A 603 -0.03 -24.93 -4.02
C ALA A 603 -1.26 -25.72 -3.55
N ALA A 604 -1.68 -25.60 -2.28
CA ALA A 604 -2.86 -26.30 -1.76
C ALA A 604 -4.18 -25.70 -2.28
N LEU A 605 -4.31 -24.36 -2.33
CA LEU A 605 -5.47 -23.69 -2.93
C LEU A 605 -5.56 -23.96 -4.45
N ALA A 606 -4.44 -23.90 -5.18
CA ALA A 606 -4.41 -24.23 -6.60
C ALA A 606 -4.75 -25.71 -6.87
N LEU A 607 -4.28 -26.66 -6.05
CA LEU A 607 -4.62 -28.09 -6.20
C LEU A 607 -6.09 -28.40 -5.86
N LEU A 608 -6.68 -27.71 -4.88
CA LEU A 608 -8.08 -27.88 -4.50
C LEU A 608 -9.02 -27.36 -5.60
N LEU A 609 -8.67 -26.23 -6.23
CA LEU A 609 -9.45 -25.63 -7.32
C LEU A 609 -9.31 -26.40 -8.64
N GLN A 610 -8.13 -26.96 -8.96
CA GLN A 610 -7.95 -27.81 -10.15
C GLN A 610 -8.70 -29.16 -10.07
N ARG A 611 -9.00 -29.67 -8.87
CA ARG A 611 -9.74 -30.93 -8.72
C ARG A 611 -11.25 -30.82 -8.95
N ARG A 612 -11.83 -29.61 -8.96
CA ARG A 612 -13.28 -29.39 -9.16
C ARG A 612 -13.68 -28.90 -10.55
N ALA A 613 -12.75 -28.42 -11.37
CA ALA A 613 -13.01 -28.00 -12.76
C ALA A 613 -13.18 -29.17 -13.77
N ARG A 614 -13.80 -30.28 -13.37
CA ARG A 614 -14.32 -31.25 -14.35
C ARG A 614 -15.69 -30.77 -14.83
N PRO A 615 -15.88 -30.49 -16.13
CA PRO A 615 -17.20 -30.14 -16.63
C PRO A 615 -18.16 -31.31 -16.33
N ARG A 616 -19.26 -31.02 -15.62
CA ARG A 616 -20.40 -31.94 -15.55
C ARG A 616 -20.86 -32.18 -16.99
N ALA A 617 -20.77 -33.42 -17.45
CA ALA A 617 -21.34 -33.83 -18.73
C ALA A 617 -22.83 -33.44 -18.73
N LYS A 618 -23.24 -32.67 -19.76
CA LYS A 618 -24.65 -32.33 -19.98
C LYS A 618 -25.47 -33.64 -20.03
N PRO A 619 -26.61 -33.75 -19.32
CA PRO A 619 -27.49 -34.90 -19.48
C PRO A 619 -27.99 -34.93 -20.93
N ASN A 620 -27.88 -36.09 -21.57
CA ASN A 620 -28.35 -36.34 -22.93
C ASN A 620 -29.79 -35.85 -23.09
N SER A 621 -29.99 -34.92 -24.03
CA SER A 621 -31.30 -34.50 -24.50
C SER A 621 -32.11 -35.71 -24.96
N SER A 622 -33.33 -35.84 -24.44
CA SER A 622 -34.32 -36.81 -24.88
C SER A 622 -34.62 -36.66 -26.38
N PRO A 623 -34.93 -37.75 -27.11
CA PRO A 623 -35.25 -37.68 -28.53
C PRO A 623 -36.58 -36.95 -28.76
N PRO A 624 -36.74 -36.25 -29.90
CA PRO A 624 -37.97 -35.53 -30.21
C PRO A 624 -39.14 -36.49 -30.45
N PRO A 625 -40.39 -36.08 -30.14
CA PRO A 625 -41.56 -36.90 -30.37
C PRO A 625 -41.83 -37.08 -31.88
N PRO A 626 -42.41 -38.21 -32.30
CA PRO A 626 -42.66 -38.50 -33.71
C PRO A 626 -43.74 -37.58 -34.30
N ALA A 627 -43.49 -37.13 -35.52
CA ALA A 627 -44.38 -36.27 -36.29
C ALA A 627 -45.75 -36.95 -36.53
N ARG A 628 -46.82 -36.26 -36.14
CA ARG A 628 -48.21 -36.64 -36.46
C ARG A 628 -48.46 -36.37 -37.94
N SER A 629 -48.79 -37.42 -38.70
CA SER A 629 -49.32 -37.31 -40.05
C SER A 629 -50.75 -36.76 -40.00
N GLN A 630 -50.98 -35.64 -40.68
CA GLN A 630 -52.32 -35.24 -41.08
C GLN A 630 -52.67 -36.00 -42.37
N LYS A 631 -53.72 -36.83 -42.30
CA LYS A 631 -54.47 -37.26 -43.48
C LYS A 631 -55.58 -36.25 -43.73
N ALA A 632 -55.82 -35.97 -45.01
CA ALA A 632 -57.06 -35.41 -45.54
C ALA A 632 -58.25 -36.35 -45.32
#